data_AF-A0A7W5YTD5-F1
#
_entry.id   AF-A0A7W5YTD5-F1
#
_cell.length_a   1.000
_cell.length_b   1.000
_cell.length_c   1.000
_cell.angle_alpha   90.00
_cell.angle_beta   90.00
_cell.angle_gamma   90.00
#
_symmetry.space_group_name_H-M   'P 1'
#
loop_
_entity.id
_entity.type
_entity.pdbx_description
1 polymer ?
#
loop_
_entity_poly.entity_id
_entity_poly.type
_entity_poly.pdbx_seq_one_letter_code
_entity_poly.pdbx_strand_id
1 'polypeptide(L)'
;MIRTRRTAAVVFLTLTLTLPVSAATAASKSFPATVAFSTDASAVRLAIPRPTGQYEVGRDSLHLVDVNRRDPWVPTRARELMVSMYYPAYTGGSAAPYMAIEKARLLQGQKLNKLFTPEQLAGVRTNARVGARSVRGRHPLAVLSPGFSLNRATLTALAEELAAKG
;
A
#
# COMPACT_ATOMS: atom_id res chain seq x y z
N MET A 1 14.24 -42.24 38.94
CA MET A 1 13.19 -42.39 39.98
C MET A 1 13.31 -41.23 40.96
N ILE A 2 12.24 -40.44 41.12
CA ILE A 2 11.73 -39.80 42.34
C ILE A 2 10.74 -38.73 41.88
N ARG A 3 9.45 -39.06 42.06
CA ARG A 3 8.28 -38.18 41.95
C ARG A 3 8.16 -37.38 43.26
N THR A 4 7.62 -36.16 43.19
CA THR A 4 6.48 -35.65 44.02
C THR A 4 6.35 -34.13 43.80
N ARG A 5 5.28 -33.65 43.14
CA ARG A 5 3.99 -33.18 43.70
C ARG A 5 4.13 -32.11 44.79
N ARG A 6 3.64 -30.90 44.50
CA ARG A 6 3.24 -29.90 45.50
C ARG A 6 1.82 -29.40 45.21
N THR A 7 1.02 -29.49 46.25
CA THR A 7 -0.43 -29.25 46.40
C THR A 7 -0.73 -27.85 46.92
N ALA A 8 -2.00 -27.45 46.75
CA ALA A 8 -2.81 -26.53 47.57
C ALA A 8 -2.40 -25.03 47.55
N ALA A 9 -3.22 -24.14 46.99
CA ALA A 9 -4.49 -23.59 47.48
C ALA A 9 -4.30 -22.57 48.62
N VAL A 10 -4.59 -21.29 48.34
CA VAL A 10 -5.01 -20.32 49.35
C VAL A 10 -6.05 -19.38 48.73
N VAL A 11 -7.25 -19.43 49.33
CA VAL A 11 -8.39 -18.53 49.17
C VAL A 11 -8.16 -17.32 50.07
N PHE A 12 -8.40 -16.09 49.58
CA PHE A 12 -8.66 -14.96 50.47
C PHE A 12 -9.87 -14.14 50.01
N LEU A 13 -10.85 -14.18 50.90
CA LEU A 13 -12.13 -13.50 51.00
C LEU A 13 -11.91 -12.00 51.26
N THR A 14 -12.54 -11.09 50.50
CA THR A 14 -12.70 -9.68 50.89
C THR A 14 -14.06 -9.10 50.50
N LEU A 15 -14.93 -9.03 51.51
CA LEU A 15 -15.82 -7.93 51.90
C LEU A 15 -16.46 -7.05 50.79
N THR A 16 -17.69 -7.36 50.39
CA THR A 16 -18.53 -6.48 49.56
C THR A 16 -19.47 -5.63 50.41
N LEU A 17 -19.26 -4.32 50.36
CA LEU A 17 -20.04 -3.27 51.03
C LEU A 17 -21.34 -2.99 50.25
N THR A 18 -22.48 -3.05 50.93
CA THR A 18 -23.81 -2.74 50.40
C THR A 18 -24.03 -1.24 50.28
N LEU A 19 -24.48 -0.76 49.11
CA LEU A 19 -25.00 0.60 48.91
C LEU A 19 -26.45 0.56 48.39
N PRO A 20 -27.29 1.54 48.78
CA PRO A 20 -28.74 1.52 48.56
C PRO A 20 -29.13 1.84 47.12
N VAL A 21 -30.17 1.15 46.65
CA VAL A 21 -30.82 1.32 45.35
C VAL A 21 -31.68 2.59 45.37
N SER A 22 -31.28 3.63 44.65
CA SER A 22 -32.16 4.72 44.25
C SER A 22 -32.81 4.39 42.90
N ALA A 23 -34.12 4.16 42.91
CA ALA A 23 -34.92 4.03 41.71
C ALA A 23 -35.07 5.40 41.03
N ALA A 24 -34.32 5.62 39.95
CA ALA A 24 -34.51 6.75 39.06
C ALA A 24 -35.48 6.35 37.94
N THR A 25 -36.66 6.95 37.92
CA THR A 25 -37.64 6.83 36.84
C THR A 25 -37.08 7.53 35.60
N ALA A 26 -36.44 6.78 34.71
CA ALA A 26 -35.92 7.30 33.45
C ALA A 26 -37.09 7.57 32.49
N ALA A 27 -37.40 8.84 32.26
CA ALA A 27 -38.26 9.26 31.17
C ALA A 27 -37.62 8.86 29.84
N SER A 28 -38.28 7.96 29.10
CA SER A 28 -37.87 7.57 27.74
C SER A 28 -37.92 8.79 26.81
N LYS A 29 -36.77 9.43 26.59
CA LYS A 29 -36.59 10.37 25.47
C LYS A 29 -36.54 9.54 24.20
N SER A 30 -37.58 9.65 23.38
CA SER A 30 -37.60 9.14 22.01
C SER A 30 -36.38 9.70 21.27
N PHE A 31 -35.45 8.82 20.91
CA PHE A 31 -34.33 9.20 20.05
C PHE A 31 -34.88 9.51 18.65
N PRO A 32 -34.47 10.62 18.01
CA PRO A 32 -34.85 10.87 16.63
C PRO A 32 -34.32 9.74 15.75
N ALA A 33 -35.12 9.43 14.73
CA ALA A 33 -34.96 8.34 13.80
C ALA A 33 -33.51 8.11 13.36
N THR A 34 -33.13 6.82 13.31
CA THR A 34 -31.95 6.31 12.63
C THR A 34 -31.75 7.06 11.32
N VAL A 35 -30.69 7.88 11.26
CA VAL A 35 -30.20 8.42 10.00
C VAL A 35 -29.76 7.19 9.20
N ALA A 36 -30.56 6.82 8.20
CA ALA A 36 -30.14 5.82 7.24
C ALA A 36 -28.89 6.40 6.56
N PHE A 37 -27.72 5.83 6.89
CA PHE A 37 -26.58 5.97 6.02
C PHE A 37 -26.97 5.27 4.72
N SER A 38 -27.37 6.05 3.74
CA SER A 38 -27.32 5.63 2.35
C SER A 38 -25.84 5.35 2.07
N THR A 39 -25.42 4.09 2.24
CA THR A 39 -24.29 3.57 1.48
C THR A 39 -24.72 3.61 0.04
N ASP A 40 -24.61 4.79 -0.58
CA ASP A 40 -24.32 4.86 -1.99
C ASP A 40 -23.12 3.93 -2.15
N ALA A 41 -23.34 2.80 -2.84
CA ALA A 41 -22.30 1.86 -3.20
C ALA A 41 -21.41 2.54 -4.25
N SER A 42 -20.78 3.63 -3.82
CA SER A 42 -19.68 4.29 -4.48
C SER A 42 -18.64 3.20 -4.66
N ALA A 43 -18.47 2.79 -5.92
CA ALA A 43 -17.50 1.79 -6.30
C ALA A 43 -16.17 2.13 -5.62
N VAL A 44 -15.67 1.23 -4.76
CA VAL A 44 -14.42 1.42 -4.01
C VAL A 44 -13.34 1.81 -5.00
N ARG A 45 -12.90 3.08 -4.95
CA ARG A 45 -11.89 3.61 -5.86
C ARG A 45 -10.51 3.31 -5.29
N LEU A 46 -9.79 2.41 -5.94
CA LEU A 46 -8.40 2.12 -5.62
C LEU A 46 -7.54 3.35 -5.91
N ALA A 47 -6.69 3.71 -4.96
CA ALA A 47 -5.78 4.86 -5.06
C ALA A 47 -4.45 4.54 -4.38
N ILE A 48 -3.38 5.18 -4.85
CA ILE A 48 -2.08 5.18 -4.19
C ILE A 48 -2.09 6.30 -3.13
N PRO A 49 -1.61 6.05 -1.90
CA PRO A 49 -1.50 7.09 -0.88
C PRO A 49 -0.72 8.31 -1.40
N ARG A 50 -1.20 9.52 -1.06
CA ARG A 50 -0.51 10.75 -1.44
C ARG A 50 0.84 10.85 -0.72
N PRO A 51 1.94 11.16 -1.41
CA PRO A 51 3.23 11.40 -0.78
C PRO A 51 3.19 12.59 0.19
N THR A 52 4.01 12.55 1.23
CA THR A 52 4.07 13.59 2.26
C THR A 52 5.18 14.63 2.06
N GLY A 53 6.03 14.42 1.05
CA GLY A 53 7.15 15.31 0.75
C GLY A 53 6.75 16.60 0.03
N GLN A 54 7.70 17.53 -0.07
CA GLN A 54 7.50 18.88 -0.61
C GLN A 54 7.52 18.95 -2.15
N TYR A 55 8.05 17.93 -2.81
CA TYR A 55 8.16 17.89 -4.27
C TYR A 55 6.99 17.13 -4.88
N GLU A 56 6.55 17.55 -6.07
CA GLU A 56 5.78 16.67 -6.94
C GLU A 56 6.69 15.52 -7.42
N VAL A 57 6.08 14.45 -7.92
CA VAL A 57 6.84 13.27 -8.36
C VAL A 57 6.76 13.14 -9.87
N GLY A 58 7.91 13.12 -10.52
CA GLY A 58 8.03 12.71 -11.92
C GLY A 58 8.31 11.22 -12.03
N ARG A 59 7.90 10.61 -13.15
CA ARG A 59 8.19 9.20 -13.44
C ARG A 59 8.50 8.95 -14.90
N ASP A 60 9.62 8.26 -15.11
CA ASP A 60 10.02 7.72 -16.41
C ASP A 60 10.12 6.19 -16.37
N SER A 61 10.05 5.56 -17.55
CA SER A 61 10.32 4.13 -17.72
C SER A 61 11.55 3.95 -18.58
N LEU A 62 12.53 3.22 -18.06
CA LEU A 62 13.79 2.95 -18.74
C LEU A 62 13.87 1.47 -19.10
N HIS A 63 14.31 1.17 -20.31
CA HIS A 63 14.70 -0.16 -20.75
C HIS A 63 16.22 -0.21 -20.80
N LEU A 64 16.80 -1.00 -19.89
CA LEU A 64 18.25 -1.13 -19.78
C LEU A 64 18.66 -2.51 -20.30
N VAL A 65 19.68 -2.52 -21.15
CA VAL A 65 20.26 -3.74 -21.71
C VAL A 65 21.72 -3.82 -21.31
N ASP A 66 22.08 -4.87 -20.58
CA ASP A 66 23.44 -5.17 -20.20
C ASP A 66 24.02 -6.21 -21.16
N VAL A 67 24.66 -5.71 -22.23
CA VAL A 67 25.20 -6.52 -23.32
C VAL A 67 26.39 -7.39 -22.90
N ASN A 68 27.02 -7.09 -21.77
CA ASN A 68 28.18 -7.82 -21.27
C ASN A 68 27.79 -9.04 -20.41
N ARG A 69 26.50 -9.19 -20.07
CA ARG A 69 25.99 -10.34 -19.32
C ARG A 69 24.89 -11.06 -20.08
N ARG A 70 24.96 -12.39 -20.07
CA ARG A 70 23.87 -13.25 -20.55
C ARG A 70 22.74 -13.27 -19.54
N ASP A 71 21.50 -13.35 -20.01
CA ASP A 71 20.35 -13.52 -19.13
C ASP A 71 20.42 -14.89 -18.42
N PRO A 72 20.27 -14.94 -17.09
CA PRO A 72 20.43 -16.19 -16.33
C PRO A 72 19.32 -17.22 -16.59
N TRP A 73 18.18 -16.80 -17.14
CA TRP A 73 17.03 -17.68 -17.42
C TRP A 73 16.88 -17.96 -18.92
N VAL A 74 17.34 -17.04 -19.78
CA VAL A 74 17.38 -17.19 -21.23
C VAL A 74 18.81 -16.93 -21.75
N PRO A 75 19.74 -17.89 -21.60
CA PRO A 75 21.17 -17.65 -21.84
C PRO A 75 21.57 -17.27 -23.27
N THR A 76 20.64 -17.34 -24.23
CA THR A 76 20.82 -16.90 -25.62
C THR A 76 20.66 -15.39 -25.81
N ARG A 77 20.25 -14.64 -24.78
CA ARG A 77 20.00 -13.20 -24.83
C ARG A 77 20.88 -12.43 -23.84
N ALA A 78 21.08 -11.15 -24.12
CA ALA A 78 21.65 -10.21 -23.16
C ALA A 78 20.68 -10.01 -21.97
N ARG A 79 21.21 -9.62 -20.82
CA ARG A 79 20.40 -9.34 -19.64
C ARG A 79 19.67 -8.00 -19.81
N GLU A 80 18.35 -8.02 -19.72
CA GLU A 80 17.52 -6.83 -19.84
C GLU A 80 16.74 -6.53 -18.56
N LEU A 81 16.53 -5.25 -18.27
CA LEU A 81 15.80 -4.77 -17.10
C LEU A 81 14.90 -3.58 -17.46
N MET A 82 13.65 -3.63 -17.00
CA MET A 82 12.76 -2.48 -17.03
C MET A 82 12.77 -1.77 -15.68
N VAL A 83 13.16 -0.49 -15.67
CA VAL A 83 13.22 0.35 -14.48
C VAL A 83 12.10 1.40 -14.53
N SER A 84 11.45 1.64 -13.39
CA SER A 84 10.64 2.85 -13.18
C SER A 84 11.50 3.85 -12.42
N MET A 85 11.89 4.95 -13.05
CA MET A 85 12.66 6.03 -12.41
C MET A 85 11.68 7.03 -11.82
N TYR A 86 11.74 7.27 -10.51
CA TYR A 86 10.96 8.30 -9.82
C TYR A 86 11.92 9.41 -9.40
N TYR A 87 11.51 10.66 -9.56
CA TYR A 87 12.36 11.81 -9.26
C TYR A 87 11.56 12.99 -8.72
N PRO A 88 12.19 13.85 -7.88
CA PRO A 88 11.59 15.11 -7.46
C PRO A 88 11.33 16.00 -8.68
N ALA A 89 10.11 16.51 -8.79
CA ALA A 89 9.66 17.29 -9.94
C ALA A 89 8.90 18.55 -9.51
N TYR A 90 8.82 19.50 -10.43
CA TYR A 90 7.85 20.58 -10.38
C TYR A 90 6.50 20.12 -10.95
N THR A 91 5.47 20.95 -10.82
CA THR A 91 4.16 20.70 -11.40
C THR A 91 4.24 20.57 -12.94
N GLY A 92 3.37 19.73 -13.50
CA GLY A 92 3.28 19.50 -14.95
C GLY A 92 3.23 18.02 -15.31
N GLY A 93 2.93 17.72 -16.57
CA GLY A 93 2.75 16.35 -17.04
C GLY A 93 1.44 15.70 -16.62
N SER A 94 1.25 14.45 -17.02
CA SER A 94 0.01 13.69 -16.82
C SER A 94 0.20 12.56 -15.81
N ALA A 95 -0.84 12.29 -15.02
CA ALA A 95 -0.80 11.23 -14.01
C ALA A 95 -0.51 9.87 -14.67
N ALA A 96 0.55 9.20 -14.21
CA ALA A 96 0.92 7.90 -14.74
C ALA A 96 -0.12 6.85 -14.32
N PRO A 97 -0.46 5.90 -15.19
CA PRO A 97 -1.20 4.72 -14.75
C PRO A 97 -0.31 3.88 -13.83
N TYR A 98 -0.91 3.21 -12.84
CA TYR A 98 -0.21 2.28 -11.95
C TYR A 98 0.49 1.19 -12.77
N MET A 99 -0.23 0.60 -13.72
CA MET A 99 0.31 -0.29 -14.73
C MET A 99 -0.54 -0.28 -16.00
N ALA A 100 0.08 -0.66 -17.12
CA ALA A 100 -0.66 -0.93 -18.35
C ALA A 100 -1.54 -2.18 -18.19
N ILE A 101 -2.70 -2.19 -18.85
CA ILE A 101 -3.67 -3.30 -18.77
C ILE A 101 -3.07 -4.64 -19.18
N GLU A 102 -2.20 -4.67 -20.19
CA GLU A 102 -1.53 -5.91 -20.60
C GLU A 102 -0.66 -6.51 -19.49
N LYS A 103 0.03 -5.66 -18.72
CA LYS A 103 0.81 -6.12 -17.56
C LYS A 103 -0.10 -6.56 -16.42
N ALA A 104 -1.24 -5.90 -16.23
CA ALA A 104 -2.23 -6.28 -15.23
C ALA A 104 -2.81 -7.68 -15.52
N ARG A 105 -3.05 -8.02 -16.79
CA ARG A 105 -3.50 -9.36 -17.19
C ARG A 105 -2.45 -10.45 -16.88
N LEU A 106 -1.17 -10.15 -17.04
CA LEU A 106 -0.08 -11.09 -16.72
C LEU A 106 0.09 -11.36 -15.21
N LEU A 107 -0.46 -10.50 -14.35
CA LEU A 107 -0.42 -10.67 -12.88
C LEU A 107 -1.42 -11.70 -12.34
N GLN A 108 -2.22 -12.33 -13.20
CA GLN A 108 -3.14 -13.40 -12.82
C GLN A 108 -2.45 -14.56 -12.08
N GLY A 109 -1.16 -14.80 -12.33
CA GLY A 109 -0.36 -15.83 -11.64
C GLY A 109 -0.01 -15.52 -10.18
N GLN A 110 -0.26 -14.32 -9.66
CA GLN A 110 0.19 -13.88 -8.33
C GLN A 110 -0.90 -13.89 -7.26
N LYS A 111 -2.03 -14.57 -7.48
CA LYS A 111 -3.22 -14.59 -6.61
C LYS A 111 -3.88 -13.21 -6.36
N LEU A 112 -3.37 -12.15 -6.97
CA LEU A 112 -3.96 -10.80 -6.94
C LEU A 112 -5.28 -10.71 -7.71
N ASN A 113 -5.50 -11.65 -8.66
CA ASN A 113 -6.75 -11.80 -9.39
C ASN A 113 -7.97 -12.10 -8.51
N LYS A 114 -7.77 -12.58 -7.29
CA LYS A 114 -8.87 -12.76 -6.32
C LYS A 114 -9.31 -11.46 -5.66
N LEU A 115 -8.47 -10.42 -5.72
CA LEU A 115 -8.69 -9.14 -5.05
C LEU A 115 -9.04 -8.04 -6.04
N PHE A 116 -8.41 -8.04 -7.22
CA PHE A 116 -8.57 -6.98 -8.22
C PHE A 116 -8.66 -7.55 -9.63
N THR A 117 -9.52 -6.95 -10.46
CA THR A 117 -9.51 -7.19 -11.90
C THR A 117 -8.35 -6.44 -12.57
N PRO A 118 -7.88 -6.88 -13.74
CA PRO A 118 -6.89 -6.14 -14.52
C PRO A 118 -7.32 -4.69 -14.82
N GLU A 119 -8.61 -4.47 -15.07
CA GLU A 119 -9.20 -3.16 -15.35
C GLU A 119 -9.16 -2.26 -14.12
N GLN A 120 -9.43 -2.81 -12.93
CA GLN A 120 -9.30 -2.09 -11.67
C GLN A 120 -7.85 -1.63 -11.45
N LEU A 121 -6.86 -2.51 -11.65
CA LEU A 121 -5.44 -2.15 -11.49
C LEU A 121 -4.95 -1.15 -12.55
N ALA A 122 -5.39 -1.29 -13.80
CA ALA A 122 -5.04 -0.37 -14.88
C ALA A 122 -5.72 1.00 -14.73
N GLY A 123 -6.89 1.03 -14.07
CA GLY A 123 -7.64 2.25 -13.77
C GLY A 123 -7.02 3.09 -12.65
N VAL A 124 -6.17 2.51 -11.80
CA VAL A 124 -5.47 3.23 -10.73
C VAL A 124 -4.50 4.25 -11.33
N ARG A 125 -4.62 5.49 -10.88
CA ARG A 125 -3.65 6.56 -11.16
C ARG A 125 -2.68 6.68 -10.00
N THR A 126 -1.42 6.87 -10.34
CA THR A 126 -0.36 7.15 -9.36
C THR A 126 -0.27 8.65 -9.10
N ASN A 127 0.46 9.06 -8.07
CA ASN A 127 0.72 10.48 -7.83
C ASN A 127 1.84 11.00 -8.75
N ALA A 128 2.70 10.10 -9.23
CA ALA A 128 3.76 10.43 -10.16
C ALA A 128 3.24 10.78 -11.56
N ARG A 129 3.94 11.70 -12.21
CA ARG A 129 3.57 12.29 -13.50
C ARG A 129 4.60 12.01 -14.59
N VAL A 130 4.13 11.60 -15.76
CA VAL A 130 4.97 11.44 -16.95
C VAL A 130 5.19 12.80 -17.59
N GLY A 131 6.45 13.11 -17.94
CA GLY A 131 6.82 14.38 -18.56
C GLY A 131 6.83 15.58 -17.60
N ALA A 132 6.83 15.34 -16.29
CA ALA A 132 7.04 16.40 -15.31
C ALA A 132 8.48 16.89 -15.35
N ARG A 133 8.69 18.20 -15.19
CA ARG A 133 10.05 18.76 -15.19
C ARG A 133 10.75 18.42 -13.88
N SER A 134 11.90 17.75 -13.96
CA SER A 134 12.72 17.43 -12.79
C SER A 134 13.22 18.68 -12.06
N VAL A 135 13.29 18.60 -10.73
CA VAL A 135 14.00 19.57 -9.91
C VAL A 135 15.49 19.43 -10.18
N ARG A 136 16.19 20.56 -10.35
CA ARG A 136 17.63 20.56 -10.57
C ARG A 136 18.37 20.44 -9.25
N GLY A 137 19.44 19.66 -9.23
CA GLY A 137 20.28 19.50 -8.05
C GLY A 137 20.89 18.12 -7.97
N ARG A 138 21.47 17.82 -6.80
CA ARG A 138 21.93 16.48 -6.43
C ARG A 138 20.92 15.90 -5.46
N HIS A 139 20.47 14.69 -5.75
CA HIS A 139 19.55 13.92 -4.92
C HIS A 139 20.19 12.57 -4.58
N PRO A 140 20.01 12.02 -3.36
CA PRO A 140 20.40 10.65 -3.06
C PRO A 140 19.67 9.67 -4.00
N LEU A 141 20.37 8.63 -4.44
CA LEU A 141 19.80 7.58 -5.28
C LEU A 141 19.47 6.35 -4.43
N ALA A 142 18.19 5.99 -4.39
CA ALA A 142 17.72 4.74 -3.82
C ALA A 142 17.35 3.75 -4.94
N VAL A 143 17.85 2.51 -4.85
CA VAL A 143 17.49 1.43 -5.77
C VAL A 143 16.56 0.46 -5.06
N LEU A 144 15.34 0.33 -5.59
CA LEU A 144 14.30 -0.51 -5.03
C LEU A 144 14.13 -1.78 -5.87
N SER A 145 14.30 -2.95 -5.25
CA SER A 145 14.07 -4.25 -5.89
C SER A 145 12.82 -4.91 -5.32
N PRO A 146 11.85 -5.32 -6.15
CA PRO A 146 10.70 -6.07 -5.67
C PRO A 146 11.11 -7.47 -5.17
N GLY A 147 10.23 -8.06 -4.37
CA GLY A 147 10.36 -9.47 -3.98
C GLY A 147 10.26 -10.42 -5.19
N PHE A 148 10.70 -11.66 -5.01
CA PHE A 148 10.68 -12.67 -6.07
C PHE A 148 9.29 -12.81 -6.68
N SER A 149 9.24 -12.88 -8.02
CA SER A 149 8.02 -12.89 -8.84
C SER A 149 7.15 -11.63 -8.75
N LEU A 150 7.35 -10.69 -7.83
CA LEU A 150 6.54 -9.48 -7.74
C LEU A 150 6.94 -8.44 -8.80
N ASN A 151 5.95 -7.68 -9.26
CA ASN A 151 6.18 -6.59 -10.21
C ASN A 151 6.77 -5.37 -9.50
N ARG A 152 7.70 -4.65 -10.15
CA ARG A 152 8.24 -3.36 -9.64
C ARG A 152 7.16 -2.34 -9.23
N ALA A 153 5.96 -2.41 -9.81
CA ALA A 153 4.85 -1.54 -9.45
C ALA A 153 4.42 -1.67 -7.98
N THR A 154 4.65 -2.81 -7.33
CA THR A 154 4.28 -3.01 -5.91
C THR A 154 5.05 -2.10 -4.95
N LEU A 155 6.14 -1.47 -5.41
CA LEU A 155 6.94 -0.51 -4.65
C LEU A 155 6.61 0.96 -4.96
N THR A 156 5.55 1.23 -5.75
CA THR A 156 5.21 2.59 -6.22
C THR A 156 5.01 3.58 -5.06
N ALA A 157 4.23 3.23 -4.03
CA ALA A 157 3.96 4.15 -2.92
C ALA A 157 5.25 4.58 -2.19
N LEU A 158 6.17 3.64 -1.97
CA LEU A 158 7.46 3.92 -1.35
C LEU A 158 8.35 4.78 -2.26
N ALA A 159 8.38 4.47 -3.56
CA ALA A 159 9.17 5.23 -4.52
C ALA A 159 8.69 6.68 -4.65
N GLU A 160 7.37 6.89 -4.67
CA GLU A 160 6.78 8.23 -4.69
C GLU A 160 7.06 9.00 -3.40
N GLU A 161 6.98 8.34 -2.24
CA GLU A 161 7.28 8.96 -0.95
C GLU A 161 8.75 9.41 -0.84
N LEU A 162 9.69 8.60 -1.33
CA LEU A 162 11.11 8.96 -1.38
C LEU A 162 11.35 10.11 -2.35
N ALA A 163 10.83 10.03 -3.58
CA ALA A 163 11.01 11.07 -4.57
C ALA A 163 10.39 12.42 -4.15
N ALA A 164 9.25 12.40 -3.45
CA ALA A 164 8.63 13.61 -2.93
C ALA A 164 9.49 14.29 -1.84
N LYS A 165 10.38 13.55 -1.17
CA LYS A 165 11.28 14.06 -0.11
C LYS A 165 12.62 14.57 -0.64
N GLY A 166 12.94 14.36 -1.91
CA GLY A 166 14.18 14.81 -2.52
C GLY A 166 15.30 13.79 -2.46
#